data_AF-A0A937PJ28-F1
#
_entry.id   AF-A0A937PJ28-F1
#
_cell.length_a   1.000
_cell.length_b   1.000
_cell.length_c   1.000
_cell.angle_alpha   90.00
_cell.angle_beta   90.00
_cell.angle_gamma   90.00
#
_symmetry.space_group_name_H-M   'P 1'
#
loop_
_entity.id
_entity.type
_entity.pdbx_description
1 polymer ?
#
loop_
_entity_poly.entity_id
_entity_poly.type
_entity_poly.pdbx_seq_one_letter_code
_entity_poly.pdbx_strand_id
1 'polypeptide(L)'
;MAKEPIRKIAFLVDKKELKLLEEACLYGAYADKNLEKAVKEGGKFRLEFLFDELEDLAGYIASCANHEKAEGKQDRWDKLGDRIEGLLRLSDRMSRSNSHRSTKHKDGKYPPQMTYYTFNICIEKKGGTIFPGDVRRKIRLPGSRSLYNFAKIIIKTFGFYFDHCFGYYDNFQRYHDSKKAYELFVDIGEEPLSPITKSVKKTQVCRVFQKPGDKMLFLFDYGDGWYFGIELKEITHIDKWNLNPVVLESIGKAPLQYPPCEEGFERE
;
A
#
# COMPACT_ATOMS: atom_id res chain seq x y z
N MET A 1 -8.60 -7.53 23.39
CA MET A 1 -8.67 -7.57 21.91
C MET A 1 -7.70 -8.66 21.45
N ALA A 2 -8.17 -9.67 20.71
CA ALA A 2 -7.27 -10.69 20.17
C ALA A 2 -6.34 -10.04 19.14
N LYS A 3 -5.02 -10.19 19.29
CA LYS A 3 -4.06 -9.87 18.22
C LYS A 3 -4.47 -10.70 17.01
N GLU A 4 -4.85 -10.07 15.89
CA GLU A 4 -5.02 -10.83 14.64
C GLU A 4 -3.69 -11.53 14.33
N PRO A 5 -3.74 -12.82 13.95
CA PRO A 5 -2.52 -13.58 13.71
C PRO A 5 -1.77 -12.99 12.52
N ILE A 6 -0.47 -12.77 12.71
CA ILE A 6 0.44 -12.33 11.65
C ILE A 6 0.38 -13.39 10.54
N ARG A 7 -0.21 -13.05 9.39
CA ARG A 7 -0.31 -13.96 8.25
C ARG A 7 1.02 -13.98 7.51
N LYS A 8 1.78 -15.03 7.76
CA LYS A 8 3.03 -15.35 7.05
C LYS A 8 2.76 -16.40 5.99
N ILE A 9 3.32 -16.19 4.81
CA ILE A 9 3.33 -17.16 3.72
C ILE A 9 4.77 -17.56 3.50
N ALA A 10 5.04 -18.85 3.64
CA ALA A 10 6.33 -19.44 3.31
C ALA A 10 6.20 -20.33 2.09
N PHE A 11 7.14 -20.23 1.16
CA PHE A 11 7.16 -21.03 -0.05
C PHE A 11 8.59 -21.25 -0.55
N LEU A 12 8.77 -22.31 -1.34
CA LEU A 12 10.05 -22.65 -1.96
C LEU A 12 10.13 -22.06 -3.36
N VAL A 13 11.27 -21.46 -3.69
CA VAL A 13 11.62 -21.01 -5.04
C VAL A 13 12.89 -21.71 -5.53
N ASP A 14 12.99 -21.93 -6.84
CA ASP A 14 14.24 -22.39 -7.43
C ASP A 14 15.22 -21.22 -7.69
N LYS A 15 16.43 -21.51 -8.18
CA LYS A 15 17.46 -20.49 -8.45
C LYS A 15 17.05 -19.51 -9.56
N LYS A 16 16.22 -19.91 -10.52
CA LYS A 16 15.75 -19.02 -11.60
C LYS A 16 14.69 -18.07 -11.08
N GLU A 17 13.77 -18.58 -10.26
CA GLU A 17 12.73 -17.79 -9.61
C GLU A 17 13.31 -16.82 -8.59
N LEU A 18 14.32 -17.24 -7.81
CA LEU A 18 15.01 -16.34 -6.88
C LEU A 18 15.62 -15.15 -7.62
N LYS A 19 16.25 -15.38 -8.78
CA LYS A 19 16.78 -14.30 -9.62
C LYS A 19 15.73 -13.34 -10.15
N LEU A 20 14.54 -13.85 -10.50
CA LEU A 20 13.42 -12.98 -10.89
C LEU A 20 12.94 -12.15 -9.70
N LEU A 21 12.90 -12.73 -8.50
CA LEU A 21 12.55 -11.97 -7.30
C LEU A 21 13.59 -10.89 -6.98
N GLU A 22 14.88 -11.19 -7.09
CA GLU A 22 15.97 -10.21 -6.97
C GLU A 22 15.83 -9.10 -8.03
N GLU A 23 15.47 -9.46 -9.27
CA GLU A 23 15.24 -8.48 -10.33
C GLU A 23 14.02 -7.60 -10.04
N ALA A 24 12.94 -8.16 -9.48
CA ALA A 24 11.77 -7.39 -9.06
C ALA A 24 12.13 -6.34 -7.98
N CYS A 25 13.10 -6.64 -7.11
CA CYS A 25 13.62 -5.70 -6.13
C CYS A 25 14.33 -4.50 -6.77
N LEU A 26 15.09 -4.71 -7.86
CA LEU A 26 15.70 -3.64 -8.63
C LEU A 26 14.66 -2.67 -9.21
N TYR A 27 13.44 -3.14 -9.46
CA TYR A 27 12.30 -2.32 -9.92
C TYR A 27 11.46 -1.73 -8.78
N GLY A 28 11.95 -1.80 -7.53
CA GLY A 28 11.37 -1.13 -6.37
C GLY A 28 10.44 -2.00 -5.51
N ALA A 29 10.44 -3.32 -5.70
CA ALA A 29 9.81 -4.23 -4.75
C ALA A 29 10.63 -4.29 -3.46
N TYR A 30 10.06 -3.87 -2.32
CA TYR A 30 10.73 -3.96 -1.02
C TYR A 30 10.69 -5.39 -0.47
N ALA A 31 11.39 -6.30 -1.15
CA ALA A 31 11.49 -7.71 -0.78
C ALA A 31 12.93 -8.13 -0.40
N ASP A 32 13.92 -7.24 -0.50
CA ASP A 32 15.35 -7.55 -0.26
C ASP A 32 15.56 -8.21 1.11
N LYS A 33 14.94 -7.65 2.16
CA LYS A 33 15.02 -8.19 3.53
C LYS A 33 14.47 -9.61 3.65
N ASN A 34 13.52 -9.99 2.82
CA ASN A 34 12.93 -11.34 2.80
C ASN A 34 13.79 -12.29 1.97
N LEU A 35 14.39 -11.79 0.89
CA LEU A 35 15.31 -12.54 0.03
C LEU A 35 16.65 -12.83 0.73
N GLU A 36 17.21 -11.88 1.48
CA GLU A 36 18.42 -12.06 2.30
C GLU A 36 18.25 -13.15 3.37
N LYS A 37 17.02 -13.32 3.86
CA LYS A 37 16.66 -14.34 4.86
C LYS A 37 16.35 -15.70 4.25
N ALA A 38 16.56 -15.88 2.94
CA ALA A 38 16.30 -17.14 2.25
C ALA A 38 17.09 -18.29 2.88
N VAL A 39 16.39 -19.37 3.24
CA VAL A 39 17.03 -20.58 3.78
C VAL A 39 17.11 -21.63 2.68
N LYS A 40 18.31 -22.16 2.43
CA LYS A 40 18.50 -23.22 1.43
C LYS A 40 17.91 -24.55 1.95
N GLU A 41 16.95 -25.11 1.23
CA GLU A 41 16.24 -26.34 1.61
C GLU A 41 16.09 -27.24 0.36
N GLY A 42 16.73 -28.42 0.37
CA GLY A 42 16.59 -29.41 -0.71
C GLY A 42 16.97 -28.92 -2.12
N GLY A 43 17.97 -28.03 -2.24
CA GLY A 43 18.37 -27.43 -3.51
C GLY A 43 17.49 -26.26 -4.00
N LYS A 44 16.47 -25.89 -3.21
CA LYS A 44 15.62 -24.71 -3.39
C LYS A 44 15.89 -23.70 -2.27
N PHE A 45 15.22 -22.56 -2.33
CA PHE A 45 15.28 -21.50 -1.33
C PHE A 45 13.91 -21.29 -0.73
N ARG A 46 13.82 -21.40 0.59
CA ARG A 46 12.62 -21.08 1.36
C ARG A 46 12.60 -19.61 1.67
N LEU A 47 11.55 -18.94 1.21
CA LEU A 47 11.27 -17.55 1.50
C LEU A 47 10.06 -17.44 2.41
N GLU A 48 10.05 -16.41 3.25
CA GLU A 48 8.92 -16.08 4.12
C GLU A 48 8.57 -14.61 3.92
N PHE A 49 7.29 -14.36 3.69
CA PHE A 49 6.73 -13.02 3.52
C PHE A 49 5.52 -12.84 4.42
N LEU A 50 5.31 -11.62 4.90
CA LEU A 50 3.96 -11.23 5.33
C LEU A 50 3.03 -11.23 4.11
N PHE A 51 1.75 -11.51 4.34
CA PHE A 51 0.74 -11.51 3.28
C PHE A 51 0.80 -10.23 2.42
N ASP A 52 0.85 -9.07 3.07
CA ASP A 52 0.88 -7.77 2.40
C ASP A 52 2.20 -7.53 1.63
N GLU A 53 3.33 -8.01 2.17
CA GLU A 53 4.64 -7.94 1.48
C GLU A 53 4.64 -8.78 0.20
N LEU A 54 4.05 -9.99 0.27
CA LEU A 54 3.94 -10.87 -0.87
C LEU A 54 2.93 -10.35 -1.91
N GLU A 55 1.85 -9.70 -1.46
CA GLU A 55 0.87 -9.02 -2.32
C GLU A 55 1.54 -7.87 -3.09
N ASP A 56 2.39 -7.09 -2.42
CA ASP A 56 3.13 -6.01 -3.07
C ASP A 56 4.11 -6.53 -4.10
N LEU A 57 4.90 -7.54 -3.73
CA LEU A 57 5.82 -8.20 -4.64
C LEU A 57 5.10 -8.78 -5.88
N ALA A 58 3.91 -9.37 -5.70
CA ALA A 58 3.10 -9.85 -6.82
C ALA A 58 2.73 -8.73 -7.81
N GLY A 59 2.45 -7.52 -7.30
CA GLY A 59 2.20 -6.34 -8.13
C GLY A 59 3.40 -5.95 -8.99
N TYR A 60 4.61 -5.95 -8.42
CA TYR A 60 5.84 -5.66 -9.19
C TYR A 60 6.13 -6.76 -10.21
N ILE A 61 5.93 -8.03 -9.86
CA ILE A 61 6.10 -9.16 -10.78
C ILE A 61 5.16 -9.04 -11.97
N ALA A 62 3.88 -8.72 -11.74
CA ALA A 62 2.93 -8.48 -12.83
C ALA A 62 3.33 -7.28 -13.70
N SER A 63 3.85 -6.21 -13.09
CA SER A 63 4.40 -5.08 -13.84
C SER A 63 5.60 -5.50 -14.69
N CYS A 64 6.52 -6.31 -14.15
CA CYS A 64 7.67 -6.80 -14.88
C CYS A 64 7.25 -7.68 -16.07
N ALA A 65 6.26 -8.57 -15.88
CA ALA A 65 5.71 -9.39 -16.96
C ALA A 65 5.17 -8.52 -18.11
N ASN A 66 4.34 -7.52 -17.79
CA ASN A 66 3.69 -6.67 -18.79
C ASN A 66 4.65 -5.79 -19.61
N HIS A 67 5.84 -5.48 -19.06
CA HIS A 67 6.83 -4.62 -19.72
C HIS A 67 8.03 -5.40 -20.29
N GLU A 68 8.08 -6.72 -20.08
CA GLU A 68 9.14 -7.58 -20.61
C GLU A 68 8.92 -7.85 -22.11
N LYS A 69 9.93 -7.54 -22.92
CA LYS A 69 9.86 -7.66 -24.39
C LYS A 69 10.25 -9.06 -24.87
N ALA A 70 11.05 -9.79 -24.07
CA ALA A 70 11.47 -11.14 -24.41
C ALA A 70 10.40 -12.14 -23.98
N GLU A 71 9.69 -12.74 -24.94
CA GLU A 71 8.59 -13.70 -24.73
C GLU A 71 8.95 -14.82 -23.73
N GLY A 72 10.15 -15.41 -23.87
CA GLY A 72 10.59 -16.47 -22.96
C GLY A 72 10.93 -16.02 -21.54
N LYS A 73 11.14 -14.72 -21.29
CA LYS A 73 11.33 -14.14 -19.96
C LYS A 73 10.00 -13.65 -19.39
N GLN A 74 9.13 -13.09 -20.23
CA GLN A 74 7.74 -12.78 -19.89
C GLN A 74 6.99 -14.01 -19.36
N ASP A 75 7.06 -15.15 -20.05
CA ASP A 75 6.44 -16.42 -19.60
C ASP A 75 6.93 -16.87 -18.22
N ARG A 76 8.18 -16.57 -17.86
CA ARG A 76 8.70 -16.89 -16.52
C ARG A 76 8.14 -15.95 -15.46
N TRP A 77 7.99 -14.67 -15.78
CA TRP A 77 7.33 -13.72 -14.89
C TRP A 77 5.87 -14.09 -14.66
N ASP A 78 5.14 -14.45 -15.71
CA ASP A 78 3.75 -14.87 -15.64
C ASP A 78 3.60 -16.11 -14.75
N LYS A 79 4.42 -17.15 -14.98
CA LYS A 79 4.42 -18.37 -14.15
C LYS A 79 4.72 -18.10 -12.67
N LEU A 80 5.67 -17.21 -12.39
CA LEU A 80 6.00 -16.83 -11.02
C LEU A 80 4.86 -16.03 -10.37
N GLY A 81 4.27 -15.09 -11.12
CA GLY A 81 3.13 -14.29 -10.72
C GLY A 81 1.92 -15.16 -10.38
N ASP A 82 1.54 -16.08 -11.27
CA ASP A 82 0.44 -17.03 -11.09
C ASP A 82 0.63 -17.88 -9.83
N ARG A 83 1.86 -18.32 -9.57
CA ARG A 83 2.15 -19.14 -8.39
C ARG A 83 2.02 -18.33 -7.11
N ILE A 84 2.56 -17.11 -7.08
CA ILE A 84 2.45 -16.22 -5.91
C ILE A 84 0.99 -15.84 -5.66
N GLU A 85 0.23 -15.57 -6.72
CA GLU A 85 -1.21 -15.30 -6.60
C GLU A 85 -1.96 -16.53 -6.05
N GLY A 86 -1.59 -17.73 -6.49
CA GLY A 86 -2.11 -18.98 -5.94
C GLY A 86 -1.87 -19.10 -4.43
N LEU A 87 -0.68 -18.73 -3.95
CA LEU A 87 -0.33 -18.73 -2.53
C LEU A 87 -1.13 -17.70 -1.72
N LEU A 88 -1.26 -16.48 -2.25
CA LEU A 88 -2.09 -15.43 -1.65
C LEU A 88 -3.54 -15.91 -1.52
N ARG A 89 -4.11 -16.45 -2.60
CA ARG A 89 -5.48 -17.02 -2.61
C ARG A 89 -5.65 -18.19 -1.63
N LEU A 90 -4.63 -19.01 -1.44
CA LEU A 90 -4.68 -20.14 -0.50
C LEU A 90 -4.68 -19.63 0.95
N SER A 91 -3.77 -18.69 1.27
CA SER A 91 -3.68 -18.05 2.58
C SER A 91 -4.97 -17.34 2.97
N ASP A 92 -5.60 -16.66 2.00
CA ASP A 92 -6.87 -15.97 2.20
C ASP A 92 -8.03 -16.96 2.49
N ARG A 93 -8.08 -18.08 1.76
CA ARG A 93 -9.06 -19.15 2.00
C ARG A 93 -8.91 -19.81 3.37
N MET A 94 -7.68 -20.14 3.75
CA MET A 94 -7.36 -20.72 5.07
C MET A 94 -7.74 -19.80 6.23
N SER A 95 -7.78 -18.50 5.98
CA SER A 95 -8.12 -17.54 7.01
C SER A 95 -9.63 -17.24 7.09
N ARG A 96 -10.36 -17.45 5.98
CA ARG A 96 -11.83 -17.39 5.94
C ARG A 96 -12.50 -18.69 6.42
N SER A 97 -11.79 -19.81 6.51
CA SER A 97 -12.37 -21.06 7.03
C SER A 97 -12.68 -21.05 8.54
N ASN A 98 -12.35 -19.97 9.26
CA ASN A 98 -12.85 -19.73 10.62
C ASN A 98 -14.18 -18.95 10.67
N SER A 99 -14.75 -18.53 9.53
CA SER A 99 -16.11 -17.97 9.48
C SER A 99 -16.81 -18.25 8.14
N HIS A 100 -17.77 -19.18 8.17
CA HIS A 100 -18.85 -19.42 7.20
C HIS A 100 -18.46 -19.80 5.75
N ARG A 101 -18.82 -21.04 5.38
CA ARG A 101 -18.83 -21.54 3.99
C ARG A 101 -19.83 -20.75 3.14
N SER A 102 -19.36 -20.20 2.02
CA SER A 102 -20.21 -19.68 0.93
C SER A 102 -20.15 -20.62 -0.29
N THR A 103 -21.32 -21.01 -0.81
CA THR A 103 -21.53 -21.91 -1.95
C THR A 103 -21.61 -21.14 -3.28
N LYS A 104 -21.25 -21.81 -4.40
CA LYS A 104 -21.21 -21.28 -5.78
C LYS A 104 -22.60 -20.91 -6.33
N HIS A 105 -22.67 -19.91 -7.22
CA HIS A 105 -23.79 -19.68 -8.14
C HIS A 105 -23.76 -20.62 -9.36
N LYS A 106 -24.93 -20.82 -9.98
CA LYS A 106 -25.23 -21.85 -11.00
C LYS A 106 -24.48 -21.71 -12.36
N ASP A 107 -23.74 -20.63 -12.59
CA ASP A 107 -23.08 -20.35 -13.88
C ASP A 107 -21.58 -20.69 -13.90
N GLY A 108 -21.09 -21.45 -12.92
CA GLY A 108 -19.69 -21.93 -12.89
C GLY A 108 -18.62 -20.87 -12.60
N LYS A 109 -18.97 -19.59 -12.50
CA LYS A 109 -18.08 -18.50 -12.07
C LYS A 109 -18.17 -18.30 -10.55
N TYR A 110 -17.01 -18.24 -9.88
CA TYR A 110 -16.91 -17.66 -8.54
C TYR A 110 -16.88 -16.13 -8.68
N PRO A 111 -17.66 -15.34 -7.91
CA PRO A 111 -17.49 -13.90 -7.89
C PRO A 111 -16.33 -13.52 -6.95
N PRO A 112 -15.30 -12.78 -7.40
CA PRO A 112 -14.53 -11.92 -6.53
C PRO A 112 -14.94 -10.47 -6.85
N GLN A 113 -16.03 -10.02 -6.23
CA GLN A 113 -16.40 -8.60 -6.29
C GLN A 113 -15.35 -7.81 -5.52
N MET A 114 -14.35 -7.33 -6.26
CA MET A 114 -13.24 -6.58 -5.70
C MET A 114 -13.68 -5.15 -5.49
N THR A 115 -13.54 -4.67 -4.26
CA THR A 115 -14.06 -3.38 -3.88
C THR A 115 -13.00 -2.30 -4.10
N TYR A 116 -13.30 -1.38 -5.01
CA TYR A 116 -12.51 -0.21 -5.31
C TYR A 116 -12.99 1.00 -4.55
N TYR A 117 -12.04 1.77 -4.06
CA TYR A 117 -12.25 2.94 -3.24
C TYR A 117 -11.75 4.16 -4.01
N THR A 118 -12.64 5.12 -4.23
CA THR A 118 -12.32 6.40 -4.86
C THR A 118 -12.19 7.47 -3.79
N PHE A 119 -11.02 8.09 -3.70
CA PHE A 119 -10.70 9.12 -2.73
C PHE A 119 -10.52 10.47 -3.41
N ASN A 120 -10.95 11.52 -2.72
CA ASN A 120 -10.44 12.87 -2.94
C ASN A 120 -9.34 13.15 -1.92
N ILE A 121 -8.21 13.65 -2.40
CA ILE A 121 -7.06 14.00 -1.58
C ILE A 121 -6.67 15.45 -1.85
N CYS A 122 -6.60 16.27 -0.81
CA CYS A 122 -6.19 17.67 -0.90
C CYS A 122 -4.92 17.89 -0.06
N ILE A 123 -3.98 18.69 -0.56
CA ILE A 123 -2.80 19.09 0.23
C ILE A 123 -3.07 20.44 0.90
N GLU A 124 -2.74 20.53 2.20
CA GLU A 124 -2.87 21.74 3.01
C GLU A 124 -1.50 22.17 3.52
N LYS A 125 -1.23 23.48 3.45
CA LYS A 125 0.02 24.03 3.99
C LYS A 125 -0.01 24.24 5.50
N LYS A 126 -1.18 24.27 6.16
CA LYS A 126 -1.34 24.36 7.62
C LYS A 126 -2.70 23.78 8.06
N GLY A 127 -2.70 22.96 9.12
CA GLY A 127 -3.86 22.18 9.57
C GLY A 127 -5.14 22.99 9.78
N GLY A 128 -6.20 22.63 9.05
CA GLY A 128 -7.50 23.31 9.03
C GLY A 128 -8.66 22.35 8.71
N THR A 129 -9.85 22.56 9.31
CA THR A 129 -10.97 21.59 9.28
C THR A 129 -11.89 21.69 8.07
N ILE A 130 -11.45 22.15 6.88
CA ILE A 130 -12.35 22.20 5.71
C ILE A 130 -11.54 22.02 4.43
N PHE A 131 -11.80 20.94 3.68
CA PHE A 131 -11.17 20.69 2.37
C PHE A 131 -11.92 21.39 1.22
N PRO A 132 -11.49 22.60 0.84
CA PRO A 132 -11.41 22.96 -0.56
C PRO A 132 -9.98 23.46 -0.84
N GLY A 133 -9.04 22.53 -1.02
CA GLY A 133 -7.69 22.86 -1.45
C GLY A 133 -7.62 23.19 -2.95
N ASP A 134 -6.83 24.20 -3.31
CA ASP A 134 -6.52 24.56 -4.71
C ASP A 134 -5.80 23.43 -5.45
N VAL A 135 -5.13 22.55 -4.71
CA VAL A 135 -4.42 21.38 -5.23
C VAL A 135 -5.10 20.11 -4.70
N ARG A 136 -5.72 19.35 -5.60
CA ARG A 136 -6.39 18.08 -5.26
C ARG A 136 -6.13 16.98 -6.26
N ARG A 137 -6.27 15.74 -5.81
CA ARG A 137 -6.17 14.52 -6.61
C ARG A 137 -7.38 13.64 -6.34
N LYS A 138 -7.95 13.05 -7.39
CA LYS A 138 -8.92 11.97 -7.25
C LYS A 138 -8.23 10.66 -7.60
N ILE A 139 -8.11 9.77 -6.63
CA ILE A 139 -7.38 8.50 -6.78
C ILE A 139 -8.34 7.36 -6.52
N ARG A 140 -8.29 6.33 -7.36
CA ARG A 140 -9.03 5.08 -7.19
C ARG A 140 -8.06 3.93 -7.00
N LEU A 141 -8.27 3.13 -5.95
CA LEU A 141 -7.43 1.95 -5.66
C LEU A 141 -8.25 0.83 -5.00
N PRO A 142 -7.72 -0.41 -4.99
CA PRO A 142 -8.33 -1.51 -4.24
C PRO A 142 -8.35 -1.25 -2.73
N GLY A 143 -9.47 -1.56 -2.07
CA GLY A 143 -9.58 -1.45 -0.62
C GLY A 143 -8.71 -2.44 0.16
N SER A 144 -8.22 -3.50 -0.49
CA SER A 144 -7.32 -4.49 0.11
C SER A 144 -5.91 -3.95 0.36
N ARG A 145 -5.51 -2.85 -0.31
CA ARG A 145 -4.17 -2.27 -0.15
C ARG A 145 -3.93 -1.83 1.30
N SER A 146 -2.69 -1.97 1.76
CA SER A 146 -2.25 -1.40 3.03
C SER A 146 -2.25 0.13 3.02
N LEU A 147 -2.34 0.74 4.20
CA LEU A 147 -2.17 2.19 4.37
C LEU A 147 -0.76 2.67 3.97
N TYR A 148 0.25 1.81 4.10
CA TYR A 148 1.60 2.11 3.62
C TYR A 148 1.61 2.32 2.09
N ASN A 149 0.98 1.41 1.35
CA ASN A 149 0.86 1.54 -0.11
C ASN A 149 0.02 2.75 -0.50
N PHE A 150 -1.06 3.01 0.25
CA PHE A 150 -1.86 4.19 0.00
C PHE A 150 -1.03 5.48 0.19
N ALA A 151 -0.16 5.54 1.20
CA ALA A 151 0.72 6.68 1.43
C ALA A 151 1.69 6.89 0.26
N LYS A 152 2.33 5.80 -0.21
CA LYS A 152 3.21 5.83 -1.38
C LYS A 152 2.50 6.37 -2.63
N ILE A 153 1.25 5.93 -2.85
CA ILE A 153 0.42 6.38 -3.99
C ILE A 153 0.10 7.87 -3.86
N ILE A 154 -0.29 8.33 -2.67
CA ILE A 154 -0.58 9.75 -2.41
C ILE A 154 0.65 10.58 -2.75
N ILE A 155 1.78 10.35 -2.07
CA ILE A 155 3.01 11.13 -2.21
C ILE A 155 3.49 11.18 -3.67
N LYS A 156 3.51 10.03 -4.35
CA LYS A 156 3.87 9.97 -5.78
C LYS A 156 2.93 10.79 -6.67
N THR A 157 1.63 10.81 -6.36
CA THR A 157 0.63 11.56 -7.16
C THR A 157 0.76 13.08 -7.00
N PHE A 158 1.38 13.54 -5.92
CA PHE A 158 1.75 14.95 -5.73
C PHE A 158 3.18 15.27 -6.20
N GLY A 159 3.92 14.28 -6.75
CA GLY A 159 5.27 14.47 -7.27
C GLY A 159 6.36 14.57 -6.19
N PHE A 160 6.05 14.10 -4.98
CA PHE A 160 6.97 14.10 -3.86
C PHE A 160 7.81 12.81 -3.85
N TYR A 161 8.99 12.89 -3.24
CA TYR A 161 9.82 11.78 -2.82
C TYR A 161 9.20 11.13 -1.57
N PHE A 162 9.20 9.80 -1.54
CA PHE A 162 8.66 9.01 -0.43
C PHE A 162 9.81 8.56 0.48
N ASP A 163 10.41 9.54 1.15
CA ASP A 163 11.69 9.44 1.87
C ASP A 163 11.58 9.67 3.39
N HIS A 164 10.41 10.11 3.88
CA HIS A 164 10.18 10.40 5.30
C HIS A 164 9.10 9.53 5.94
N CYS A 165 9.06 9.55 7.28
CA CYS A 165 8.02 8.90 8.06
C CYS A 165 6.68 9.65 7.98
N PHE A 166 5.60 8.93 8.29
CA PHE A 166 4.25 9.43 8.13
C PHE A 166 3.24 8.68 9.01
N GLY A 167 2.04 9.26 9.10
CA GLY A 167 0.92 8.67 9.82
C GLY A 167 -0.46 9.12 9.31
N TYR A 168 -1.48 8.39 9.71
CA TYR A 168 -2.89 8.68 9.46
C TYR A 168 -3.63 8.90 10.78
N TYR A 169 -4.49 9.92 10.82
CA TYR A 169 -5.07 10.45 12.04
C TYR A 169 -6.54 10.84 11.84
N ASP A 170 -7.41 10.54 12.80
CA ASP A 170 -8.81 10.94 12.75
C ASP A 170 -9.08 12.34 13.34
N ASN A 171 -8.06 12.99 13.90
CA ASN A 171 -8.11 14.38 14.35
C ASN A 171 -7.27 15.30 13.45
N PHE A 172 -7.96 16.17 12.71
CA PHE A 172 -7.35 17.07 11.72
C PHE A 172 -6.70 18.31 12.32
N GLN A 173 -7.06 18.65 13.56
CA GLN A 173 -6.58 19.87 14.23
C GLN A 173 -5.44 19.57 15.18
N ARG A 174 -5.59 18.50 15.97
CA ARG A 174 -4.59 18.05 16.93
C ARG A 174 -4.40 16.56 16.72
N TYR A 175 -3.55 16.20 15.76
CA TYR A 175 -3.32 14.81 15.40
C TYR A 175 -2.83 13.96 16.58
N HIS A 176 -2.16 14.58 17.56
CA HIS A 176 -1.79 13.96 18.83
C HIS A 176 -2.99 13.47 19.67
N ASP A 177 -4.14 14.11 19.53
CA ASP A 177 -5.39 13.75 20.24
C ASP A 177 -6.25 12.74 19.45
N SER A 178 -5.68 12.10 18.42
CA SER A 178 -6.42 11.15 17.58
C SER A 178 -6.84 9.92 18.37
N LYS A 179 -8.09 9.51 18.17
CA LYS A 179 -8.63 8.25 18.73
C LYS A 179 -8.30 7.06 17.82
N LYS A 180 -8.04 7.33 16.55
CA LYS A 180 -7.53 6.37 15.57
C LYS A 180 -6.27 6.94 14.94
N ALA A 181 -5.15 6.25 15.14
CA ALA A 181 -3.86 6.61 14.58
C ALA A 181 -3.19 5.38 13.94
N TYR A 182 -2.50 5.61 12.83
CA TYR A 182 -1.72 4.57 12.13
C TYR A 182 -0.40 5.18 11.69
N GLU A 183 0.74 4.61 12.09
CA GLU A 183 2.06 5.21 11.86
C GLU A 183 3.07 4.22 11.33
N LEU A 184 4.01 4.72 10.52
CA LEU A 184 5.17 3.94 10.09
C LEU A 184 6.08 3.54 11.26
N PHE A 185 6.15 4.34 12.33
CA PHE A 185 6.95 4.05 13.52
C PHE A 185 6.65 2.67 14.13
N VAL A 186 5.37 2.30 14.17
CA VAL A 186 4.93 0.96 14.63
C VAL A 186 5.56 -0.17 13.80
N ASP A 187 5.81 0.06 12.52
CA ASP A 187 6.35 -0.94 11.59
C ASP A 187 7.88 -1.00 11.55
N ILE A 188 8.56 0.09 11.91
CA ILE A 188 10.03 0.16 11.92
C ILE A 188 10.64 0.00 13.32
N GLY A 189 9.82 -0.14 14.36
CA GLY A 189 10.26 -0.35 15.73
C GLY A 189 10.62 0.93 16.48
N GLU A 190 10.19 2.08 15.96
CA GLU A 190 10.31 3.38 16.63
C GLU A 190 9.10 3.61 17.54
N GLU A 191 9.24 4.52 18.50
CA GLU A 191 8.16 4.83 19.44
C GLU A 191 7.02 5.57 18.72
N PRO A 192 5.80 5.00 18.68
CA PRO A 192 4.66 5.68 18.08
C PRO A 192 4.14 6.78 19.00
N LEU A 193 3.33 7.68 18.45
CA LEU A 193 2.75 8.80 19.20
C LEU A 193 1.89 8.39 20.40
N SER A 194 1.28 7.21 20.33
CA SER A 194 0.45 6.66 21.40
C SER A 194 0.40 5.14 21.36
N PRO A 195 0.23 4.44 22.50
CA PRO A 195 0.08 2.98 22.54
C PRO A 195 -1.08 2.42 21.72
N ILE A 196 -2.09 3.23 21.38
CA ILE A 196 -3.24 2.80 20.57
C ILE A 196 -2.94 2.77 19.06
N THR A 197 -1.80 3.35 18.66
CA THR A 197 -1.42 3.52 17.26
C THR A 197 -1.15 2.18 16.61
N LYS A 198 -1.64 2.01 15.38
CA LYS A 198 -1.55 0.75 14.63
C LYS A 198 -0.58 0.84 13.48
N SER A 199 -0.16 -0.33 13.00
CA SER A 199 0.72 -0.49 11.84
C SER A 199 0.05 0.00 10.56
N VAL A 200 0.79 0.73 9.71
CA VAL A 200 0.35 1.12 8.36
C VAL A 200 0.57 0.01 7.35
N LYS A 201 1.55 -0.88 7.57
CA LYS A 201 1.79 -2.03 6.70
C LYS A 201 0.74 -3.13 6.85
N LYS A 202 0.24 -3.36 8.06
CA LYS A 202 -0.74 -4.42 8.39
C LYS A 202 -2.20 -3.95 8.35
N THR A 203 -2.44 -2.66 8.22
CA THR A 203 -3.81 -2.11 8.17
C THR A 203 -4.19 -1.83 6.73
N GLN A 204 -5.28 -2.43 6.27
CA GLN A 204 -5.85 -2.22 4.94
C GLN A 204 -6.76 -0.99 4.88
N VAL A 205 -6.84 -0.38 3.70
CA VAL A 205 -7.67 0.80 3.41
C VAL A 205 -9.14 0.55 3.77
N CYS A 206 -9.71 -0.60 3.38
CA CYS A 206 -11.11 -0.96 3.65
C CYS A 206 -11.45 -1.11 5.14
N ARG A 207 -10.45 -1.29 6.01
CA ARG A 207 -10.66 -1.38 7.46
C ARG A 207 -10.79 0.00 8.10
N VAL A 208 -10.14 1.00 7.50
CA VAL A 208 -10.11 2.38 7.99
C VAL A 208 -11.24 3.20 7.40
N PHE A 209 -11.44 3.09 6.09
CA PHE A 209 -12.52 3.76 5.37
C PHE A 209 -13.58 2.71 5.03
N GLN A 210 -14.73 2.80 5.69
CA GLN A 210 -15.81 1.82 5.62
C GLN A 210 -17.00 2.33 4.80
N LYS A 211 -17.18 3.65 4.74
CA LYS A 211 -18.29 4.27 4.02
C LYS A 211 -17.88 5.60 3.36
N PRO A 212 -18.53 5.98 2.24
CA PRO A 212 -18.40 7.32 1.69
C PRO A 212 -18.60 8.40 2.74
N GLY A 213 -17.73 9.41 2.72
CA GLY A 213 -17.66 10.49 3.71
C GLY A 213 -16.69 10.23 4.86
N ASP A 214 -16.14 9.02 5.00
CA ASP A 214 -15.05 8.76 5.96
C ASP A 214 -13.81 9.57 5.59
N LYS A 215 -13.16 10.16 6.60
CA LYS A 215 -12.02 11.06 6.44
C LYS A 215 -10.86 10.68 7.36
N MET A 216 -9.64 10.89 6.89
CA MET A 216 -8.41 10.83 7.69
C MET A 216 -7.48 11.97 7.27
N LEU A 217 -6.74 12.50 8.23
CA LEU A 217 -5.56 13.32 7.98
C LEU A 217 -4.39 12.37 7.71
N PHE A 218 -3.71 12.54 6.58
CA PHE A 218 -2.43 11.92 6.30
C PHE A 218 -1.33 12.97 6.47
N LEU A 219 -0.48 12.77 7.47
CA LEU A 219 0.65 13.65 7.77
C LEU A 219 1.93 12.96 7.30
N PHE A 220 2.64 13.59 6.37
CA PHE A 220 3.89 13.10 5.82
C PHE A 220 5.02 14.08 6.13
N ASP A 221 6.20 13.56 6.45
CA ASP A 221 7.34 14.34 6.93
C ASP A 221 6.98 15.12 8.19
N TYR A 222 7.25 14.53 9.36
CA TYR A 222 6.95 15.20 10.63
C TYR A 222 7.81 16.45 10.89
N GLY A 223 8.90 16.65 10.13
CA GLY A 223 9.72 17.86 10.20
C GLY A 223 9.06 19.01 9.47
N ASP A 224 8.77 18.83 8.17
CA ASP A 224 8.18 19.86 7.32
C ASP A 224 6.65 19.98 7.47
N GLY A 225 6.00 18.92 7.94
CA GLY A 225 4.57 18.88 8.23
C GLY A 225 3.70 18.97 6.98
N TRP A 226 3.77 17.99 6.08
CA TRP A 226 2.87 17.94 4.91
C TRP A 226 1.52 17.32 5.28
N TYR A 227 0.48 18.14 5.32
CA TYR A 227 -0.88 17.73 5.67
C TYR A 227 -1.68 17.39 4.41
N PHE A 228 -2.22 16.18 4.35
CA PHE A 228 -3.10 15.72 3.28
C PHE A 228 -4.44 15.32 3.85
N GLY A 229 -5.49 15.98 3.38
CA GLY A 229 -6.86 15.56 3.62
C GLY A 229 -7.29 14.43 2.76
N ILE A 230 -7.72 13.32 3.35
CA ILE A 230 -8.26 12.19 2.62
C ILE A 230 -9.75 12.06 2.92
N GLU A 231 -10.56 11.99 1.87
CA GLU A 231 -11.98 11.68 1.97
C GLU A 231 -12.35 10.57 1.00
N LEU A 232 -12.97 9.50 1.53
CA LEU A 232 -13.57 8.45 0.72
C LEU A 232 -14.84 8.99 0.05
N LYS A 233 -14.89 8.99 -1.28
CA LYS A 233 -16.05 9.47 -2.06
C LYS A 233 -16.96 8.34 -2.52
N GLU A 234 -16.38 7.21 -2.91
CA GLU A 234 -17.13 6.14 -3.54
C GLU A 234 -16.51 4.78 -3.25
N ILE A 235 -17.38 3.78 -3.12
CA ILE A 235 -17.03 2.38 -3.03
C ILE A 235 -17.72 1.68 -4.22
N THR A 236 -16.94 1.08 -5.11
CA THR A 236 -17.44 0.41 -6.33
C THR A 236 -17.03 -1.06 -6.34
N HIS A 237 -17.87 -1.92 -6.90
CA HIS A 237 -17.56 -3.33 -7.10
C HIS A 237 -17.21 -3.55 -8.57
N ILE A 238 -16.07 -4.21 -8.82
CA ILE A 238 -15.61 -4.50 -10.17
C ILE A 238 -15.38 -6.00 -10.31
N ASP A 239 -15.88 -6.56 -11.40
CA ASP A 239 -15.78 -8.00 -11.71
C ASP A 239 -14.43 -8.38 -12.34
N LYS A 240 -13.71 -7.39 -12.89
CA LYS A 240 -12.37 -7.57 -13.46
C LYS A 240 -11.31 -7.26 -12.41
N TRP A 241 -10.40 -8.21 -12.26
CA TRP A 241 -9.19 -8.05 -11.46
C TRP A 241 -8.27 -7.01 -12.10
N ASN A 242 -8.14 -5.87 -11.45
CA ASN A 242 -7.12 -4.87 -11.70
C ASN A 242 -6.62 -4.44 -10.32
N LEU A 243 -5.34 -4.26 -10.11
CA LEU A 243 -4.76 -3.86 -8.82
C LEU A 243 -4.06 -2.49 -8.88
N ASN A 244 -4.07 -1.86 -10.05
CA ASN A 244 -3.36 -0.63 -10.29
C ASN A 244 -4.17 0.56 -9.73
N PRO A 245 -3.53 1.42 -8.92
CA PRO A 245 -4.14 2.70 -8.59
C PRO A 245 -4.27 3.53 -9.86
N VAL A 246 -5.40 4.21 -9.99
CA VAL A 246 -5.66 5.12 -11.12
C VAL A 246 -5.88 6.51 -10.56
N VAL A 247 -5.12 7.48 -11.07
CA VAL A 247 -5.40 8.89 -10.84
C VAL A 247 -6.48 9.30 -11.84
N LEU A 248 -7.68 9.54 -11.32
CA LEU A 248 -8.86 9.92 -12.12
C LEU A 248 -8.87 11.42 -12.43
N GLU A 249 -8.30 12.24 -11.55
CA GLU A 249 -8.33 13.69 -11.67
C GLU A 249 -7.13 14.32 -10.95
N SER A 250 -6.59 15.39 -11.53
CA SER A 250 -5.50 16.19 -10.97
C SER A 250 -5.78 17.67 -11.19
N ILE A 251 -6.01 18.42 -10.10
CA ILE A 251 -6.32 19.85 -10.13
C ILE A 251 -5.24 20.59 -9.36
N GLY A 252 -4.76 21.70 -9.90
CA GLY A 252 -3.73 22.54 -9.29
C GLY A 252 -2.33 21.93 -9.34
N LYS A 253 -1.32 22.81 -9.37
CA LYS A 253 0.09 22.44 -9.32
C LYS A 253 0.48 22.18 -7.87
N ALA A 254 0.98 20.97 -7.58
CA ALA A 254 1.52 20.66 -6.26
C ALA A 254 2.73 21.57 -5.95
N PRO A 255 2.92 21.98 -4.68
CA PRO A 255 4.12 22.72 -4.27
C PRO A 255 5.37 21.87 -4.49
N LEU A 256 6.55 22.50 -4.53
CA LEU A 256 7.80 21.77 -4.42
C LEU A 256 7.95 21.22 -3.00
N GLN A 257 8.36 19.97 -2.87
CA GLN A 257 8.58 19.34 -1.56
C GLN A 257 9.74 20.00 -0.82
N TYR A 258 10.87 20.21 -1.49
CA TYR A 258 12.04 20.88 -0.91
C TYR A 258 12.44 22.06 -1.80
N PRO A 259 11.92 23.28 -1.53
CA PRO A 259 12.44 24.49 -2.15
C PRO A 259 13.92 24.68 -1.78
N PRO A 260 14.76 25.21 -2.68
CA PRO A 260 16.13 25.56 -2.33
C PRO A 260 16.12 26.54 -1.16
N CYS A 261 16.98 26.31 -0.15
CA CYS A 261 17.16 27.26 0.95
C CYS A 261 17.51 28.64 0.36
N GLU A 262 16.75 29.68 0.71
CA GLU A 262 17.14 31.04 0.37
C GLU A 262 18.48 31.31 1.05
N GLU A 263 19.55 31.47 0.26
CA GLU A 263 20.86 31.85 0.76
C GLU A 263 20.71 33.16 1.54
N GLY A 264 20.98 33.10 2.85
CA GLY A 264 20.92 34.27 3.70
C GLY A 264 21.88 35.31 3.15
N PHE A 265 21.34 36.46 2.74
CA PHE A 265 22.14 37.64 2.48
C PHE A 265 22.94 37.97 3.74
N GLU A 266 24.21 37.58 3.77
CA GLU A 266 25.21 38.23 4.60
C GLU A 266 25.23 39.69 4.13
N ARG A 267 24.60 40.56 4.93
CA ARG A 267 24.78 41.99 4.81
C ARG A 267 26.19 42.30 5.32
N GLU A 268 27.12 42.48 4.40
CA GLU A 268 28.37 43.21 4.65
C GLU A 268 28.08 44.67 5.06
#